data_AF-A0AAW1NB75-F1
#
_entry.id   AF-A0AAW1NB75-F1
#
_cell.length_a   1.000
_cell.length_b   1.000
_cell.length_c   1.000
_cell.angle_alpha   90.00
_cell.angle_beta   90.00
_cell.angle_gamma   90.00
#
_symmetry.space_group_name_H-M   'P 1'
#
loop_
_entity.id
_entity.type
_entity.pdbx_description
1 polymer ?
#
loop_
_entity_poly.entity_id
_entity_poly.type
_entity_poly.pdbx_seq_one_letter_code
_entity_poly.pdbx_strand_id
1 'polypeptide(L)'
;MLTTTHKTFYYVFLPTKAEETIINTNQTPYIPTRYLVEIRDIYDPPIIDPNNPWVICKKITYYDIISGKITLTHEEVFDHIFRYWSMSFASLGVFGSHKIPMLIWDHTNTRPNHARRYVGENIYFERGPNDTYFLGWANLACDLRVNPGDVIGLYWGIEVAGFHLKVLSRRNY
;
A
#
# COMPACT_ATOMS: atom_id res chain seq x y z
N MET A 1 -18.85 -0.48 -21.98
CA MET A 1 -17.63 -0.98 -21.32
C MET A 1 -17.11 0.15 -20.45
N LEU A 2 -17.11 -0.01 -19.12
CA LEU A 2 -16.40 0.91 -18.25
C LEU A 2 -14.92 0.69 -18.50
N THR A 3 -14.21 1.69 -19.02
CA THR A 3 -12.77 1.59 -19.24
C THR A 3 -12.09 1.56 -17.88
N THR A 4 -11.55 0.42 -17.52
CA THR A 4 -10.80 0.23 -16.27
C THR A 4 -9.39 0.73 -16.51
N THR A 5 -8.83 1.43 -15.53
CA THR A 5 -7.45 1.94 -15.58
C THR A 5 -6.65 1.34 -14.45
N HIS A 6 -5.35 1.18 -14.67
CA HIS A 6 -4.40 0.83 -13.62
C HIS A 6 -3.17 1.71 -13.72
N LYS A 7 -2.46 1.85 -12.59
CA LYS A 7 -1.25 2.65 -12.50
C LYS A 7 -0.06 1.73 -12.58
N THR A 8 1.02 2.19 -13.19
CA THR A 8 2.27 1.43 -13.31
C THR A 8 3.45 2.37 -13.50
N PHE A 9 4.66 1.84 -13.41
CA PHE A 9 5.87 2.59 -13.69
C PHE A 9 6.26 2.50 -15.17
N TYR A 10 6.49 3.66 -15.78
CA TYR A 10 7.19 3.78 -17.05
C TYR A 10 8.65 4.12 -16.80
N TYR A 11 9.56 3.28 -17.29
CA TYR A 11 11.00 3.42 -17.09
C TYR A 11 11.68 4.01 -18.32
N VAL A 12 12.52 5.01 -18.09
CA VAL A 12 13.41 5.59 -19.09
C VAL A 12 14.83 5.08 -18.81
N PHE A 13 15.21 4.03 -19.54
CA PHE A 13 16.52 3.38 -19.38
C PHE A 13 17.62 4.05 -20.20
N LEU A 14 17.24 4.79 -21.24
CA LEU A 14 18.19 5.45 -22.13
C LEU A 14 18.25 6.93 -21.76
N PRO A 15 19.43 7.45 -21.39
CA PRO A 15 19.61 8.87 -21.19
C PRO A 15 19.37 9.63 -22.50
N THR A 16 18.95 10.88 -22.38
CA THR A 16 18.96 11.81 -23.51
C THR A 16 20.39 12.17 -23.88
N LYS A 17 20.62 12.61 -25.12
CA LYS A 17 21.94 13.04 -25.59
C LYS A 17 22.59 14.11 -24.69
N ALA A 18 21.79 15.00 -24.12
CA ALA A 18 22.26 16.00 -23.17
C ALA A 18 22.73 15.36 -21.85
N GLU A 19 21.96 14.43 -21.30
CA GLU A 19 22.33 13.69 -20.09
C GLU A 19 23.58 12.84 -20.31
N GLU A 20 23.72 12.17 -21.46
CA GLU A 20 24.93 11.41 -21.83
C GLU A 20 26.19 12.29 -21.80
N THR A 21 26.12 13.51 -22.33
CA THR A 21 27.27 14.43 -22.28
C THR A 21 27.65 14.82 -20.87
N ILE A 22 26.68 15.02 -19.98
CA ILE A 22 26.91 15.35 -18.56
C ILE A 22 27.51 14.14 -17.82
N ILE A 23 26.96 12.95 -18.06
CA ILE A 23 27.42 11.67 -17.49
C ILE A 23 28.88 11.40 -17.87
N ASN A 24 29.22 11.56 -19.15
CA ASN A 24 30.59 11.38 -19.64
C ASN A 24 31.56 12.41 -19.05
N THR A 25 31.10 13.65 -18.85
CA THR A 25 31.91 14.71 -18.24
C THR A 25 32.16 14.46 -16.75
N ASN A 26 31.13 14.01 -16.02
CA ASN A 26 31.18 13.86 -14.56
C ASN A 26 31.58 12.45 -14.10
N GLN A 27 31.73 11.48 -15.02
CA GLN A 27 32.00 10.07 -14.73
C GLN A 27 30.99 9.42 -13.76
N THR A 28 29.76 9.94 -13.72
CA THR A 28 28.70 9.43 -12.83
C THR A 28 27.85 8.39 -13.54
N PRO A 29 27.54 7.22 -12.93
CA PRO A 29 26.67 6.23 -13.55
C PRO A 29 25.26 6.79 -13.80
N TYR A 30 24.66 6.44 -14.94
CA TYR A 30 23.27 6.81 -15.23
C TYR A 30 22.32 6.06 -14.28
N ILE A 31 21.41 6.82 -13.67
CA ILE A 31 20.33 6.26 -12.86
C ILE A 31 19.05 6.35 -13.70
N PRO A 32 18.44 5.21 -14.07
CA PRO A 32 17.19 5.20 -14.82
C PRO A 32 16.10 6.00 -14.12
N THR A 33 15.50 6.94 -14.86
CA THR A 33 14.36 7.71 -14.36
C THR A 33 13.08 6.91 -14.58
N ARG A 34 12.10 7.06 -13.68
CA ARG A 34 10.78 6.44 -13.85
C ARG A 34 9.65 7.40 -13.54
N TYR A 35 8.53 7.18 -14.20
CA TYR A 35 7.32 7.98 -14.05
C TYR A 35 6.17 7.06 -13.66
N LEU A 36 5.31 7.52 -12.75
CA LEU A 36 4.02 6.87 -12.53
C LEU A 36 3.12 7.28 -13.70
N VAL A 37 2.51 6.30 -14.34
CA VAL A 37 1.58 6.50 -15.45
C VAL A 37 0.28 5.76 -15.18
N GLU A 38 -0.82 6.27 -15.71
CA GLU A 38 -2.10 5.58 -15.71
C GLU A 38 -2.37 5.06 -17.12
N ILE A 39 -2.57 3.76 -17.25
CA ILE A 39 -2.82 3.10 -18.53
C ILE A 39 -4.19 2.43 -18.51
N ARG A 40 -4.75 2.23 -19.71
CA ARG A 40 -5.95 1.41 -19.86
C ARG A 40 -5.62 -0.01 -19.44
N ASP A 41 -6.41 -0.55 -18.53
CA ASP A 41 -6.31 -1.94 -18.18
C ASP A 41 -7.03 -2.79 -19.21
N ILE A 42 -6.39 -3.89 -19.58
CA ILE A 42 -6.96 -4.92 -20.44
C ILE A 42 -7.76 -5.91 -19.58
N TYR A 43 -7.45 -5.98 -18.28
CA TYR A 43 -8.07 -6.86 -17.33
C TYR A 43 -9.11 -6.15 -16.47
N ASP A 44 -10.13 -6.91 -16.08
CA ASP A 44 -11.13 -6.44 -15.13
C ASP A 44 -10.48 -6.17 -13.77
N PRO A 45 -11.00 -5.19 -13.00
CA PRO A 45 -10.53 -4.95 -11.65
C PRO A 45 -10.65 -6.18 -10.78
N PRO A 46 -9.73 -6.39 -9.82
CA PRO A 46 -9.90 -7.39 -8.80
C PRO A 46 -11.27 -7.23 -8.17
N ILE A 47 -12.13 -8.23 -8.36
CA ILE A 47 -13.46 -8.25 -7.76
C ILE A 47 -13.27 -8.56 -6.29
N ILE A 48 -13.66 -7.63 -5.41
CA ILE A 48 -13.65 -7.86 -3.97
C ILE A 48 -14.82 -8.81 -3.67
N ASP A 49 -14.53 -10.06 -3.34
CA ASP A 49 -15.55 -11.02 -2.90
C ASP A 49 -16.19 -10.51 -1.59
N PRO A 50 -17.50 -10.24 -1.57
CA PRO A 50 -18.18 -9.80 -0.34
C PRO A 50 -18.02 -10.78 0.83
N ASN A 51 -17.84 -12.08 0.56
CA ASN A 51 -17.66 -13.10 1.59
C ASN A 51 -16.21 -13.21 2.07
N ASN A 52 -15.24 -12.80 1.25
CA ASN A 52 -13.83 -12.80 1.58
C ASN A 52 -13.11 -11.58 0.99
N PRO A 53 -13.34 -10.38 1.55
CA PRO A 53 -12.81 -9.14 0.99
C PRO A 53 -11.30 -8.96 1.25
N TRP A 54 -10.67 -9.85 2.02
CA TRP A 54 -9.29 -9.75 2.51
C TRP A 54 -8.23 -10.08 1.45
N VAL A 55 -8.16 -9.25 0.40
CA VAL A 55 -7.26 -9.47 -0.75
C VAL A 55 -5.78 -9.43 -0.38
N ILE A 56 -5.40 -8.66 0.64
CA ILE A 56 -4.04 -8.63 1.17
C ILE A 56 -4.04 -9.40 2.50
N CYS A 57 -3.34 -10.54 2.54
CA CYS A 57 -3.17 -11.33 3.75
C CYS A 57 -1.72 -11.28 4.22
N LYS A 58 -1.49 -10.81 5.45
CA LYS A 58 -0.15 -10.68 6.03
C LYS A 58 -0.02 -11.49 7.31
N LYS A 59 1.02 -12.33 7.34
CA LYS A 59 1.49 -12.94 8.59
C LYS A 59 2.35 -11.94 9.32
N ILE A 60 1.95 -11.60 10.53
CA ILE A 60 2.60 -10.58 11.34
C ILE A 60 3.92 -11.12 11.88
N THR A 61 4.98 -10.36 11.64
CA THR A 61 6.31 -10.65 12.17
C THR A 61 6.58 -9.86 13.44
N TYR A 62 7.66 -10.22 14.14
CA TYR A 62 8.14 -9.42 15.26
C TYR A 62 8.49 -7.99 14.82
N TYR A 63 9.05 -7.82 13.62
CA TYR A 63 9.42 -6.51 13.08
C TYR A 63 8.23 -5.60 12.84
N ASP A 64 7.09 -6.14 12.38
CA ASP A 64 5.88 -5.35 12.13
C ASP A 64 5.29 -4.77 13.42
N ILE A 65 5.47 -5.48 14.54
CA ILE A 65 5.01 -5.06 15.86
C ILE A 65 5.93 -3.98 16.43
N ILE A 66 7.24 -4.21 16.46
CA ILE A 66 8.18 -3.24 17.06
C ILE A 66 8.27 -1.94 16.27
N SER A 67 8.17 -2.02 14.93
CA SER A 67 8.22 -0.86 14.06
C SER A 67 6.89 -0.12 14.00
N GLY A 68 5.80 -0.78 14.40
CA GLY A 68 4.44 -0.25 14.28
C GLY A 68 4.01 -0.03 12.83
N LYS A 69 4.60 -0.77 11.88
CA LYS A 69 4.36 -0.67 10.43
C LYS A 69 4.08 -2.06 9.85
N ILE A 70 3.12 -2.15 8.94
CA ILE A 70 2.94 -3.31 8.07
C ILE A 70 3.66 -3.03 6.75
N THR A 71 4.50 -3.96 6.32
CA THR A 71 5.16 -3.88 5.00
C THR A 71 4.25 -4.44 3.91
N LEU A 72 3.99 -3.63 2.90
CA LEU A 72 3.24 -3.96 1.69
C LEU A 72 4.19 -3.98 0.49
N THR A 73 4.00 -4.96 -0.37
CA THR A 73 4.76 -5.11 -1.62
C THR A 73 4.22 -4.17 -2.70
N HIS A 74 5.05 -3.91 -3.71
CA HIS A 74 4.64 -3.14 -4.87
C HIS A 74 3.35 -3.68 -5.51
N GLU A 75 3.25 -4.99 -5.73
CA GLU A 75 2.08 -5.64 -6.35
C GLU A 75 0.80 -5.40 -5.52
N GLU A 76 0.86 -5.67 -4.21
CA GLU A 76 -0.28 -5.46 -3.32
C GLU A 76 -0.77 -4.01 -3.34
N VAL A 77 0.16 -3.05 -3.39
CA VAL A 77 -0.20 -1.64 -3.44
C VAL A 77 -0.76 -1.24 -4.79
N PHE A 78 -0.11 -1.61 -5.88
CA PHE A 78 -0.50 -1.15 -7.22
C PHE A 78 -1.84 -1.73 -7.64
N ASP A 79 -2.06 -3.02 -7.37
CA ASP A 79 -3.25 -3.73 -7.86
C ASP A 79 -4.45 -3.56 -6.95
N HIS A 80 -4.25 -3.47 -5.63
CA HIS A 80 -5.35 -3.46 -4.66
C HIS A 80 -5.58 -2.11 -3.97
N ILE A 81 -4.65 -1.14 -4.08
CA ILE A 81 -4.77 0.16 -3.41
C ILE A 81 -4.75 1.30 -4.45
N PHE A 82 -3.63 1.49 -5.15
CA PHE A 82 -3.45 2.58 -6.12
C PHE A 82 -4.36 2.46 -7.33
N ARG A 83 -4.83 1.26 -7.62
CA ARG A 83 -5.89 1.02 -8.60
C ARG A 83 -7.12 1.91 -8.36
N TYR A 84 -7.48 2.13 -7.10
CA TYR A 84 -8.65 2.92 -6.71
C TYR A 84 -8.32 4.37 -6.33
N TRP A 85 -7.03 4.70 -6.17
CA TRP A 85 -6.62 6.07 -5.85
C TRP A 85 -6.65 6.94 -7.10
N SER A 86 -6.82 8.26 -6.93
CA SER A 86 -6.57 9.19 -8.03
C SER A 86 -5.07 9.21 -8.39
N MET A 87 -4.74 9.59 -9.63
CA MET A 87 -3.35 9.70 -10.07
C MET A 87 -2.52 10.66 -9.20
N SER A 88 -3.12 11.79 -8.78
CA SER A 88 -2.46 12.74 -7.89
C SER A 88 -2.17 12.14 -6.52
N PHE A 89 -3.12 11.40 -5.94
CA PHE A 89 -2.95 10.79 -4.62
C PHE A 89 -1.94 9.63 -4.64
N ALA A 90 -1.97 8.80 -5.70
CA ALA A 90 -0.96 7.76 -5.92
C ALA A 90 0.44 8.36 -6.13
N SER A 91 0.55 9.49 -6.84
CA SER A 91 1.83 10.19 -7.01
C SER A 91 2.40 10.67 -5.68
N LEU A 92 1.56 11.15 -4.76
CA LEU A 92 2.00 11.49 -3.39
C LEU A 92 2.50 10.24 -2.66
N GLY A 93 1.82 9.10 -2.80
CA GLY A 93 2.24 7.84 -2.17
C GLY A 93 3.55 7.29 -2.74
N VAL A 94 3.89 7.61 -3.99
CA VAL A 94 5.06 7.08 -4.70
C VAL A 94 6.27 8.02 -4.63
N PHE A 95 6.06 9.32 -4.82
CA PHE A 95 7.13 10.31 -4.92
C PHE A 95 7.17 11.28 -3.74
N GLY A 96 6.13 11.29 -2.90
CA GLY A 96 6.13 12.08 -1.69
C GLY A 96 7.14 11.55 -0.66
N SER A 97 7.76 12.49 0.06
CA SER A 97 8.64 12.21 1.20
C SER A 97 7.91 12.19 2.55
N HIS A 98 6.59 12.41 2.55
CA HIS A 98 5.80 12.59 3.76
C HIS A 98 4.84 11.42 3.98
N LYS A 99 4.54 11.17 5.25
CA LYS A 99 3.50 10.25 5.68
C LYS A 99 2.13 10.79 5.28
N ILE A 100 1.36 9.99 4.55
CA ILE A 100 -0.01 10.34 4.18
C ILE A 100 -0.93 9.84 5.29
N PRO A 101 -1.65 10.70 6.02
CA PRO A 101 -2.58 10.26 7.06
C PRO A 101 -3.64 9.33 6.48
N MET A 102 -3.91 8.23 7.18
CA MET A 102 -4.85 7.21 6.74
C MET A 102 -5.93 6.95 7.77
N LEU A 103 -6.96 6.26 7.30
CA LEU A 103 -8.06 5.73 8.09
C LEU A 103 -7.99 4.20 8.07
N ILE A 104 -8.10 3.56 9.24
CA ILE A 104 -8.28 2.10 9.34
C ILE A 104 -9.60 1.77 10.05
N TRP A 105 -10.39 0.89 9.46
CA TRP A 105 -11.56 0.26 10.06
C TRP A 105 -11.21 -1.16 10.53
N ASP A 106 -11.35 -1.41 11.82
CA ASP A 106 -11.12 -2.73 12.42
C ASP A 106 -12.42 -3.54 12.49
N HIS A 107 -12.38 -4.74 11.91
CA HIS A 107 -13.48 -5.71 11.83
C HIS A 107 -13.24 -6.97 12.67
N THR A 108 -12.22 -6.98 13.54
CA THR A 108 -11.75 -8.20 14.22
C THR A 108 -12.75 -8.78 15.22
N ASN A 109 -13.28 -7.94 16.12
CA ASN A 109 -14.15 -8.39 17.22
C ASN A 109 -15.55 -7.76 17.16
N THR A 110 -15.95 -7.30 15.99
CA THR A 110 -17.14 -6.46 15.83
C THR A 110 -18.31 -7.29 15.32
N ARG A 111 -19.48 -7.11 15.94
CA ARG A 111 -20.75 -7.51 15.33
C ARG A 111 -20.85 -6.89 13.93
N PRO A 112 -21.54 -7.52 12.97
CA PRO A 112 -21.78 -6.90 11.67
C PRO A 112 -22.28 -5.46 11.87
N ASN A 113 -21.61 -4.50 11.23
CA ASN A 113 -21.84 -3.04 11.29
C ASN A 113 -21.27 -2.24 12.48
N HIS A 114 -20.45 -2.82 13.36
CA HIS A 114 -19.81 -2.08 14.47
C HIS A 114 -18.28 -1.95 14.33
N ALA A 115 -17.77 -1.79 13.12
CA ALA A 115 -16.34 -1.62 12.88
C ALA A 115 -15.77 -0.43 13.65
N ARG A 116 -14.62 -0.62 14.32
CA ARG A 116 -13.98 0.47 15.09
C ARG A 116 -13.08 1.27 14.17
N ARG A 117 -13.25 2.59 14.21
CA ARG A 117 -12.50 3.53 13.36
C ARG A 117 -11.25 4.03 14.06
N TYR A 118 -10.11 3.95 13.39
CA TYR A 118 -8.81 4.45 13.87
C TYR A 118 -8.28 5.54 12.94
N VAL A 119 -7.97 6.69 13.52
CA VAL A 119 -7.38 7.88 12.88
C VAL A 119 -6.32 8.44 13.85
N GLY A 120 -5.22 8.95 13.32
CA GLY A 120 -4.22 9.66 14.12
C GLY A 120 -2.84 9.64 13.48
N GLU A 121 -1.86 10.26 14.15
CA GLU A 121 -0.48 10.40 13.63
C GLU A 121 0.22 9.06 13.38
N ASN A 122 -0.19 8.00 14.07
CA ASN A 122 0.37 6.65 13.93
C ASN A 122 -0.32 5.80 12.84
N ILE A 123 -1.35 6.35 12.19
CA ILE A 123 -2.10 5.70 11.10
C ILE A 123 -1.83 6.46 9.81
N TYR A 124 -0.92 5.93 9.01
CA TYR A 124 -0.44 6.60 7.80
C TYR A 124 0.04 5.60 6.75
N PHE A 125 0.14 6.08 5.51
CA PHE A 125 0.78 5.37 4.41
C PHE A 125 2.05 6.09 4.00
N GLU A 126 3.12 5.34 3.77
CA GLU A 126 4.46 5.86 3.47
C GLU A 126 5.16 4.95 2.46
N ARG A 127 5.97 5.53 1.58
CA ARG A 127 6.87 4.74 0.72
C ARG A 127 8.09 4.28 1.51
N GLY A 128 8.35 2.98 1.44
CA GLY A 128 9.57 2.36 1.94
C GLY A 128 10.69 2.28 0.88
N PRO A 129 11.86 1.76 1.28
CA PRO A 129 12.95 1.48 0.35
C PRO A 129 12.57 0.37 -0.63
N ASN A 130 13.23 0.30 -1.78
CA ASN A 130 13.10 -0.79 -2.76
C ASN A 130 11.64 -1.11 -3.16
N ASP A 131 10.84 -0.06 -3.39
CA ASP A 131 9.43 -0.15 -3.81
C ASP A 131 8.53 -0.96 -2.88
N THR A 132 8.91 -0.99 -1.60
CA THR A 132 8.02 -1.38 -0.51
C THR A 132 7.21 -0.18 -0.04
N TYR A 133 6.10 -0.45 0.62
CA TYR A 133 5.22 0.54 1.20
C TYR A 133 4.91 0.16 2.65
N PHE A 134 4.68 1.15 3.48
CA PHE A 134 4.40 0.95 4.89
C PHE A 134 3.03 1.51 5.25
N LEU A 135 2.24 0.71 5.95
CA LEU A 135 1.04 1.14 6.64
C LEU A 135 1.33 1.23 8.14
N GLY A 136 1.37 2.45 8.67
CA GLY A 136 1.43 2.70 10.11
C GLY A 136 0.17 2.20 10.80
N TRP A 137 0.33 1.39 11.84
CA TRP A 137 -0.79 0.75 12.54
C TRP A 137 -0.55 0.55 14.05
N ALA A 138 0.49 1.16 14.63
CA ALA A 138 0.97 0.87 15.98
C ALA A 138 -0.13 0.86 17.06
N ASN A 139 -0.98 1.89 17.10
CA ASN A 139 -2.07 1.99 18.08
C ASN A 139 -3.08 0.85 17.92
N LEU A 140 -3.39 0.48 16.67
CA LEU A 140 -4.30 -0.60 16.35
C LEU A 140 -3.72 -1.97 16.74
N ALA A 141 -2.42 -2.20 16.47
CA ALA A 141 -1.74 -3.44 16.84
C ALA A 141 -1.77 -3.69 18.36
N CYS A 142 -1.55 -2.63 19.16
CA CYS A 142 -1.65 -2.67 20.61
C CYS A 142 -3.07 -3.00 21.09
N ASP A 143 -4.08 -2.30 20.58
CA ASP A 143 -5.48 -2.51 20.96
C ASP A 143 -5.97 -3.92 20.59
N LEU A 144 -5.54 -4.44 19.43
CA LEU A 144 -5.87 -5.79 18.97
C LEU A 144 -5.06 -6.90 19.65
N ARG A 145 -4.04 -6.55 20.44
CA ARG A 145 -3.09 -7.46 21.07
C ARG A 145 -2.56 -8.50 20.07
N VAL A 146 -2.10 -8.01 18.91
CA VAL A 146 -1.58 -8.86 17.84
C VAL A 146 -0.22 -9.41 18.24
N ASN A 147 0.03 -10.69 17.99
CA ASN A 147 1.30 -11.36 18.28
C ASN A 147 2.04 -11.78 17.02
N PRO A 148 3.36 -11.99 17.09
CA PRO A 148 4.11 -12.58 15.98
C PRO A 148 3.54 -13.96 15.61
N GLY A 149 3.17 -14.11 14.34
CA GLY A 149 2.57 -15.31 13.77
C GLY A 149 1.07 -15.23 13.55
N ASP A 150 0.38 -14.21 14.09
CA ASP A 150 -1.01 -13.91 13.73
C ASP A 150 -1.11 -13.54 12.25
N VAL A 151 -2.27 -13.81 11.64
CA VAL A 151 -2.55 -13.44 10.25
C VAL A 151 -3.63 -12.37 10.23
N ILE A 152 -3.34 -11.26 9.58
CA ILE A 152 -4.30 -10.19 9.31
C ILE A 152 -4.71 -10.19 7.84
N GLY A 153 -5.96 -9.82 7.61
CA GLY A 153 -6.52 -9.49 6.32
C GLY A 153 -6.64 -7.98 6.20
N LEU A 154 -6.33 -7.45 5.03
CA LEU A 154 -6.36 -6.05 4.68
C LEU A 154 -7.02 -5.88 3.31
N TYR A 155 -7.83 -4.83 3.15
CA TYR A 155 -8.25 -4.36 1.83
C TYR A 155 -8.50 -2.86 1.84
N TRP A 156 -8.50 -2.25 0.66
CA TRP A 156 -8.88 -0.85 0.48
C TRP A 156 -10.38 -0.73 0.19
N GLY A 157 -11.12 -0.08 1.07
CA GLY A 157 -12.55 0.19 0.90
C GLY A 157 -12.77 1.46 0.09
N ILE A 158 -13.32 1.32 -1.12
CA ILE A 158 -13.62 2.45 -2.02
C ILE A 158 -14.63 3.41 -1.40
N GLU A 159 -15.68 2.86 -0.76
CA GLU A 159 -16.82 3.63 -0.20
C GLU A 159 -16.41 4.64 0.87
N VAL A 160 -15.41 4.30 1.67
CA VAL A 160 -14.95 5.11 2.81
C VAL A 160 -13.55 5.67 2.60
N ALA A 161 -12.94 5.42 1.42
CA ALA A 161 -11.57 5.76 1.07
C ALA A 161 -10.58 5.47 2.21
N GLY A 162 -10.60 4.22 2.70
CA GLY A 162 -9.80 3.82 3.85
C GLY A 162 -9.48 2.33 3.87
N PHE A 163 -8.54 1.96 4.74
CA PHE A 163 -8.17 0.57 4.94
C PHE A 163 -9.18 -0.14 5.83
N HIS A 164 -9.47 -1.39 5.52
CA HIS A 164 -10.23 -2.30 6.34
C HIS A 164 -9.32 -3.44 6.79
N LEU A 165 -9.32 -3.73 8.08
CA LEU A 165 -8.45 -4.72 8.69
C LEU A 165 -9.26 -5.71 9.53
N LYS A 166 -8.83 -6.98 9.50
CA LYS A 166 -9.34 -8.02 10.39
C LYS A 166 -8.23 -9.00 10.77
N VAL A 167 -8.14 -9.40 12.04
CA VAL A 167 -7.33 -10.59 12.40
C VAL A 167 -8.07 -11.84 11.94
N LEU A 168 -7.51 -12.56 10.98
CA LEU A 168 -8.10 -13.75 10.36
C LEU A 168 -7.78 -15.02 11.14
N SER A 169 -6.57 -15.11 11.67
CA SER A 169 -6.11 -16.24 12.45
C SER A 169 -5.17 -15.76 13.53
N ARG A 170 -5.28 -16.36 14.72
CA ARG A 170 -4.34 -16.16 15.81
C ARG A 170 -3.44 -17.37 15.91
N ARG A 171 -2.17 -17.16 16.23
CA ARG A 171 -1.27 -18.27 16.53
C ARG A 171 -1.76 -18.96 17.79
N ASN A 172 -2.27 -20.18 17.64
CA ASN A 172 -2.55 -21.05 18.77
C ASN A 172 -1.20 -21.50 19.36
N TYR A 173 -1.03 -21.28 20.67
CA TYR A 173 0.06 -21.85 21.45
C TYR A 173 -0.32 -23.25 21.91
#